data_AF-A0A1G4Y4W7-F1
#
_entry.id   AF-A0A1G4Y4W7-F1
#
_cell.length_a   1.000
_cell.length_b   1.000
_cell.length_c   1.000
_cell.angle_alpha   90.00
_cell.angle_beta   90.00
_cell.angle_gamma   90.00
#
_symmetry.space_group_name_H-M   'P 1'
#
loop_
_entity.id
_entity.type
_entity.pdbx_description
1 polymer ?
#
loop_
_entity_poly.entity_id
_entity_poly.type
_entity_poly.pdbx_seq_one_letter_code
_entity_poly.pdbx_strand_id
1 'polypeptide(L)'
;MTEAKNGLARQIEISPCPLDIHDVLLKDDKIYLASTYDNEVVCLNSNYQRINAWNLPGENDSAHLNSIAIYQGRLIASLFGRFKKHREYKNGTLGLGAIIDVHTGETLIGGLSQPHSLTVKGDLLYFCSSEEKKLHVYDGKNIINTVLLPGYSRGVAVGKNYIYVGISLSRNVEPVEHELASGAVSVIDKISLQCIGLKLIPFREIYDIRIIPRFADLLSLVAANASEIEKFNQTIAERDKQIFQLNQVIFDGNKETTKCIKEVAERNKQIVELNGKVTALLSSTSWKVTKPIRAAKNIINSLRLNDAPIAAEQNADQSKSGPSTIPQRLVHTAPVHDSNLLNQEVSRTKESFIKKSEIQIPIAERTPPMLIWKDDLHLQINEVNFHLAWDTAELHGGSSTADDFLLGKPRHMVEKSVEIGRQQKISKIFEMGIFKGGSVALYDQIFQPIKIAAIDYMPEPVPALSNYIARHSKLDVLKPYYGVSQADRPTMERILSFEFPERDIDLIIDDASHLYEETRDAFNISFPYLTPGGLYIIEDWAWAHWANDPWQSKNSYFYGKTALSNLLIELFMLSASRPDFITEIVVNHNSVTVKKGYGELPTDNFNIADHYLLRGRHFGAWL
;
A
#
# COMPACT_ATOMS: atom_id res chain seq x y z
N MET A 1 -11.97 24.16 6.94
CA MET A 1 -11.45 23.74 8.28
C MET A 1 -12.55 23.01 9.03
N THR A 2 -12.18 22.18 10.02
CA THR A 2 -13.12 21.58 10.98
C THR A 2 -12.81 22.11 12.38
N GLU A 3 -13.84 22.63 13.07
CA GLU A 3 -13.79 22.91 14.50
C GLU A 3 -14.38 21.72 15.28
N ALA A 4 -13.67 21.16 16.25
CA ALA A 4 -14.21 20.18 17.18
C ALA A 4 -14.42 20.83 18.55
N LYS A 5 -15.68 21.00 18.97
CA LYS A 5 -16.05 21.65 20.25
C LYS A 5 -17.12 20.84 20.96
N ASN A 6 -16.87 20.43 22.20
CA ASN A 6 -17.78 19.60 23.00
C ASN A 6 -18.28 18.33 22.29
N GLY A 7 -17.42 17.70 21.46
CA GLY A 7 -17.77 16.49 20.68
C GLY A 7 -18.54 16.75 19.37
N LEU A 8 -18.91 18.00 19.06
CA LEU A 8 -19.50 18.38 17.78
C LEU A 8 -18.41 18.90 16.84
N ALA A 9 -18.26 18.23 15.68
CA ALA A 9 -17.30 18.60 14.65
C ALA A 9 -18.00 19.38 13.50
N ARG A 10 -17.75 20.68 13.41
CA ARG A 10 -18.33 21.59 12.42
C ARG A 10 -17.33 21.92 11.31
N GLN A 11 -17.68 21.59 10.08
CA GLN A 11 -16.93 21.99 8.89
C GLN A 11 -17.30 23.43 8.48
N ILE A 12 -16.31 24.24 8.14
CA ILE A 12 -16.45 25.63 7.67
C ILE A 12 -15.56 25.85 6.44
N GLU A 13 -16.15 26.36 5.37
CA GLU A 13 -15.45 26.85 4.19
C GLU A 13 -14.80 28.20 4.49
N ILE A 14 -13.51 28.34 4.16
CA ILE A 14 -12.70 29.53 4.46
C ILE A 14 -12.18 30.24 3.19
N SER A 15 -12.38 29.62 2.03
CA SER A 15 -12.04 30.12 0.69
C SER A 15 -12.74 29.23 -0.35
N PRO A 16 -13.29 29.80 -1.44
CA PRO A 16 -13.83 29.02 -2.57
C PRO A 16 -12.71 28.44 -3.47
N CYS A 17 -11.47 28.91 -3.30
CA CYS A 17 -10.29 28.40 -4.00
C CYS A 17 -9.44 27.53 -3.05
N PRO A 18 -8.76 26.48 -3.54
CA PRO A 18 -7.86 25.66 -2.72
C PRO A 18 -6.73 26.51 -2.11
N LEU A 19 -6.73 26.65 -0.79
CA LEU A 19 -5.60 27.20 -0.04
C LEU A 19 -4.65 26.05 0.28
N ASP A 20 -3.41 26.13 -0.20
CA ASP A 20 -2.37 25.12 0.05
C ASP A 20 -1.75 25.33 1.45
N ILE A 21 -2.53 25.03 2.48
CA ILE A 21 -2.20 25.37 3.88
C ILE A 21 -1.10 24.45 4.40
N HIS A 22 0.10 25.00 4.60
CA HIS A 22 1.26 24.26 5.12
C HIS A 22 1.41 24.33 6.64
N ASP A 23 0.85 25.33 7.34
CA ASP A 23 0.90 25.40 8.81
C ASP A 23 -0.24 26.24 9.41
N VAL A 24 -0.59 25.95 10.66
CA VAL A 24 -1.72 26.52 11.41
C VAL A 24 -1.30 26.81 12.86
N LEU A 25 -1.36 28.08 13.26
CA LEU A 25 -1.04 28.55 14.61
C LEU A 25 -2.26 29.20 15.26
N LEU A 26 -2.69 28.68 16.41
CA LEU A 26 -3.72 29.32 17.24
C LEU A 26 -3.06 30.15 18.35
N LYS A 27 -3.43 31.42 18.46
CA LYS A 27 -2.96 32.34 19.52
C LYS A 27 -3.98 33.45 19.77
N ASP A 28 -4.31 33.69 21.03
CA ASP A 28 -5.14 34.81 21.51
C ASP A 28 -6.44 35.00 20.69
N ASP A 29 -7.24 33.92 20.63
CA ASP A 29 -8.50 33.78 19.89
C ASP A 29 -8.43 34.06 18.37
N LYS A 30 -7.23 34.03 17.80
CA LYS A 30 -6.96 34.12 16.36
C LYS A 30 -6.36 32.82 15.83
N ILE A 31 -6.62 32.56 14.56
CA ILE A 31 -6.05 31.44 13.79
C ILE A 31 -5.19 32.04 12.69
N TYR A 32 -3.91 31.71 12.69
CA TYR A 32 -2.96 32.08 11.65
C TYR A 32 -2.74 30.87 10.72
N LEU A 33 -2.71 31.09 9.41
CA LEU A 33 -2.52 30.07 8.37
C LEU A 33 -1.35 30.47 7.48
N ALA A 34 -0.47 29.54 7.12
CA ALA A 34 0.45 29.72 6.00
C ALA A 34 -0.20 29.18 4.72
N SER A 35 -0.68 30.06 3.83
CA SER A 35 -1.11 29.67 2.47
C SER A 35 0.09 29.73 1.53
N THR A 36 0.58 28.55 1.16
CA THR A 36 1.84 28.41 0.42
C THR A 36 1.69 28.76 -1.05
N TYR A 37 0.55 28.40 -1.65
CA TYR A 37 0.20 28.77 -3.01
C TYR A 37 0.10 30.29 -3.21
N ASP A 38 -0.51 31.00 -2.27
CA ASP A 38 -0.69 32.46 -2.34
C ASP A 38 0.53 33.25 -1.79
N ASN A 39 1.58 32.54 -1.35
CA ASN A 39 2.74 33.07 -0.63
C ASN A 39 2.36 33.99 0.57
N GLU A 40 1.26 33.73 1.28
CA GLU A 40 0.77 34.62 2.34
C GLU A 40 0.52 33.94 3.69
N VAL A 41 0.71 34.69 4.77
CA VAL A 41 0.22 34.32 6.10
C VAL A 41 -1.11 35.01 6.34
N VAL A 42 -2.19 34.24 6.45
CA VAL A 42 -3.56 34.73 6.68
C VAL A 42 -3.86 34.74 8.19
N CYS A 43 -4.58 35.75 8.68
CA CYS A 43 -5.13 35.77 10.04
C CYS A 43 -6.66 35.74 10.00
N LEU A 44 -7.25 34.76 10.68
CA LEU A 44 -8.68 34.62 10.90
C LEU A 44 -9.04 34.94 12.36
N ASN A 45 -10.27 35.40 12.60
CA ASN A 45 -10.86 35.42 13.93
C ASN A 45 -11.42 34.03 14.33
N SER A 46 -11.90 33.91 15.57
CA SER A 46 -12.56 32.70 16.10
C SER A 46 -13.87 32.30 15.39
N ASN A 47 -14.41 33.13 14.50
CA ASN A 47 -15.52 32.81 13.60
C ASN A 47 -15.04 32.42 12.18
N TYR A 48 -13.73 32.13 12.01
CA TYR A 48 -13.07 31.78 10.75
C TYR A 48 -13.10 32.86 9.66
N GLN A 49 -13.43 34.11 10.00
CA GLN A 49 -13.45 35.23 9.07
C GLN A 49 -12.04 35.84 8.95
N ARG A 50 -11.57 36.06 7.72
CA ARG A 50 -10.28 36.70 7.43
C ARG A 50 -10.28 38.15 7.93
N ILE A 51 -9.42 38.44 8.90
CA ILE A 51 -9.25 39.76 9.52
C ILE A 51 -7.95 40.46 9.10
N ASN A 52 -6.94 39.72 8.63
CA ASN A 52 -5.72 40.28 8.02
C ASN A 52 -5.01 39.24 7.14
N ALA A 53 -4.04 39.67 6.34
CA ALA A 53 -3.04 38.79 5.73
C ALA A 53 -1.75 39.54 5.38
N TRP A 54 -0.64 38.82 5.31
CA TRP A 54 0.68 39.33 4.91
C TRP A 54 1.24 38.48 3.78
N ASN A 55 1.29 39.04 2.57
CA ASN A 55 1.75 38.37 1.35
C ASN A 55 3.23 38.66 1.06
N LEU A 56 3.94 37.66 0.51
CA LEU A 56 5.30 37.79 0.00
C LEU A 56 5.31 37.98 -1.53
N PRO A 57 6.21 38.84 -2.07
CA PRO A 57 6.21 39.18 -3.48
C PRO A 57 6.77 38.05 -4.37
N GLY A 58 5.99 37.67 -5.39
CA GLY A 58 6.35 36.70 -6.41
C GLY A 58 5.12 36.23 -7.19
N GLU A 59 5.31 35.32 -8.14
CA GLU A 59 4.24 34.46 -8.65
C GLU A 59 3.78 33.47 -7.56
N ASN A 60 2.57 32.91 -7.70
CA ASN A 60 2.02 31.91 -6.78
C ASN A 60 3.00 30.73 -6.56
N ASP A 61 3.12 30.21 -5.35
CA ASP A 61 4.10 29.18 -4.95
C ASP A 61 5.54 29.47 -5.45
N SER A 62 6.04 30.71 -5.29
CA SER A 62 7.45 31.04 -5.55
C SER A 62 8.28 30.99 -4.27
N ALA A 63 7.79 31.58 -3.18
CA ALA A 63 8.51 31.65 -1.91
C ALA A 63 8.48 30.32 -1.15
N HIS A 64 7.39 29.56 -1.33
CA HIS A 64 7.05 28.33 -0.62
C HIS A 64 7.16 28.50 0.91
N LEU A 65 6.09 29.02 1.54
CA LEU A 65 5.96 29.07 3.00
C LEU A 65 5.80 27.65 3.58
N ASN A 66 6.38 27.40 4.76
CA ASN A 66 6.42 26.05 5.34
C ASN A 66 5.90 25.96 6.77
N SER A 67 6.27 26.91 7.63
CA SER A 67 5.88 26.88 9.05
C SER A 67 5.83 28.27 9.66
N ILE A 68 4.96 28.46 10.66
CA ILE A 68 4.73 29.73 11.36
C ILE A 68 4.77 29.56 12.88
N ALA A 69 5.36 30.54 13.56
CA ALA A 69 5.42 30.57 15.02
C ALA A 69 5.28 32.00 15.55
N ILE A 70 5.01 32.14 16.84
CA ILE A 70 5.19 33.41 17.56
C ILE A 70 6.37 33.25 18.51
N TYR A 71 7.44 34.01 18.25
CA TYR A 71 8.70 33.93 18.98
C TYR A 71 9.11 35.32 19.45
N GLN A 72 9.40 35.46 20.75
CA GLN A 72 9.71 36.74 21.41
C GLN A 72 8.73 37.89 21.05
N GLY A 73 7.45 37.55 20.86
CA GLY A 73 6.37 38.48 20.51
C GLY A 73 6.20 38.78 19.01
N ARG A 74 7.14 38.35 18.15
CA ARG A 74 7.05 38.49 16.68
C ARG A 74 6.32 37.30 16.07
N LEU A 75 5.46 37.54 15.07
CA LEU A 75 4.96 36.49 14.18
C LEU A 75 6.04 36.20 13.13
N ILE A 76 6.51 34.95 13.07
CA ILE A 76 7.61 34.53 12.21
C ILE A 76 7.18 33.40 11.28
N ALA A 77 7.79 33.31 10.10
CA ALA A 77 7.53 32.29 9.09
C ALA A 77 8.80 31.76 8.44
N SER A 78 8.82 30.49 8.05
CA SER A 78 9.91 29.88 7.27
C SER A 78 9.53 29.69 5.80
N LEU A 79 10.50 29.92 4.90
CA LEU A 79 10.32 29.85 3.45
C LEU A 79 11.54 29.25 2.73
N PHE A 80 11.33 28.67 1.54
CA PHE A 80 12.41 28.07 0.74
C PHE A 80 13.36 29.09 0.11
N GLY A 81 12.90 30.33 -0.14
CA GLY A 81 13.74 31.43 -0.60
C GLY A 81 12.93 32.53 -1.29
N ARG A 82 13.54 33.68 -1.59
CA ARG A 82 12.85 34.83 -2.21
C ARG A 82 12.83 34.73 -3.75
N PHE A 83 12.32 33.61 -4.24
CA PHE A 83 12.17 33.36 -5.67
C PHE A 83 11.01 34.15 -6.27
N LYS A 84 11.04 34.38 -7.59
CA LYS A 84 10.08 35.23 -8.30
C LYS A 84 9.06 34.45 -9.12
N LYS A 85 9.45 33.29 -9.67
CA LYS A 85 8.59 32.48 -10.54
C LYS A 85 7.96 31.30 -9.81
N HIS A 86 6.82 30.84 -10.31
CA HIS A 86 6.11 29.66 -9.82
C HIS A 86 7.05 28.45 -9.75
N ARG A 87 7.28 27.95 -8.53
CA ARG A 87 8.08 26.76 -8.20
C ARG A 87 9.54 26.81 -8.62
N GLU A 88 10.09 28.02 -8.76
CA GLU A 88 11.50 28.27 -9.09
C GLU A 88 12.48 27.65 -8.09
N TYR A 89 12.04 27.44 -6.83
CA TYR A 89 12.76 26.67 -5.81
C TYR A 89 13.16 25.24 -6.24
N LYS A 90 12.46 24.64 -7.22
CA LYS A 90 12.82 23.31 -7.75
C LYS A 90 14.18 23.27 -8.46
N ASN A 91 14.76 24.43 -8.78
CA ASN A 91 16.10 24.52 -9.36
C ASN A 91 17.22 24.53 -8.29
N GLY A 92 16.86 24.50 -7.00
CA GLY A 92 17.79 24.43 -5.86
C GLY A 92 17.38 25.37 -4.72
N THR A 93 17.48 24.89 -3.48
CA THR A 93 17.12 25.63 -2.25
C THR A 93 18.25 25.78 -1.25
N LEU A 94 19.38 25.10 -1.47
CA LEU A 94 20.54 25.07 -0.57
C LEU A 94 21.04 26.47 -0.21
N GLY A 95 20.92 26.85 1.07
CA GLY A 95 21.32 28.15 1.61
C GLY A 95 20.45 29.35 1.20
N LEU A 96 19.40 29.17 0.40
CA LEU A 96 18.52 30.25 -0.07
C LEU A 96 17.29 30.48 0.84
N GLY A 97 17.00 29.51 1.70
CA GLY A 97 15.90 29.53 2.66
C GLY A 97 16.15 30.46 3.84
N ALA A 98 15.04 30.91 4.44
CA ALA A 98 15.05 31.88 5.51
C ALA A 98 13.91 31.67 6.51
N ILE A 99 14.10 32.24 7.70
CA ILE A 99 13.06 32.56 8.67
C ILE A 99 12.93 34.09 8.71
N ILE A 100 11.72 34.60 8.53
CA ILE A 100 11.40 36.02 8.46
C ILE A 100 10.42 36.45 9.55
N ASP A 101 10.44 37.73 9.88
CA ASP A 101 9.33 38.41 10.54
C ASP A 101 8.21 38.68 9.51
N VAL A 102 6.99 38.27 9.81
CA VAL A 102 5.84 38.29 8.88
C VAL A 102 5.28 39.70 8.69
N HIS A 103 5.48 40.62 9.64
CA HIS A 103 4.92 41.97 9.58
C HIS A 103 5.84 42.96 8.86
N THR A 104 7.15 42.80 9.02
CA THR A 104 8.18 43.65 8.40
C THR A 104 8.78 43.05 7.12
N GLY A 105 8.70 41.72 6.96
CA GLY A 105 9.42 40.98 5.93
C GLY A 105 10.94 40.87 6.18
N GLU A 106 11.44 41.31 7.35
CA GLU A 106 12.84 41.23 7.76
C GLU A 106 13.32 39.77 7.87
N THR A 107 14.51 39.44 7.34
CA THR A 107 15.12 38.12 7.55
C THR A 107 15.78 38.04 8.92
N LEU A 108 15.24 37.20 9.79
CA LEU A 108 15.78 36.92 11.14
C LEU A 108 16.94 35.91 11.07
N ILE A 109 16.78 34.87 10.24
CA ILE A 109 17.77 33.82 10.03
C ILE A 109 17.77 33.49 8.53
N GLY A 110 18.93 33.57 7.87
CA GLY A 110 19.11 33.18 6.47
C GLY A 110 20.18 32.09 6.34
N GLY A 111 20.46 31.65 5.12
CA GLY A 111 21.43 30.58 4.88
C GLY A 111 20.89 29.18 5.21
N LEU A 112 19.57 29.01 5.21
CA LEU A 112 18.91 27.74 5.51
C LEU A 112 18.50 27.02 4.21
N SER A 113 18.14 25.75 4.31
CA SER A 113 17.89 24.87 3.15
C SER A 113 16.62 24.07 3.41
N GLN A 114 15.51 24.50 2.78
CA GLN A 114 14.15 24.04 3.06
C GLN A 114 13.79 24.07 4.57
N PRO A 115 13.67 25.27 5.19
CA PRO A 115 13.46 25.40 6.63
C PRO A 115 12.01 25.10 7.08
N HIS A 116 11.86 24.26 8.11
CA HIS A 116 10.57 23.73 8.57
C HIS A 116 10.39 23.75 10.11
N SER A 117 9.14 23.57 10.54
CA SER A 117 8.72 23.18 11.90
C SER A 117 9.22 24.08 13.03
N LEU A 118 8.83 25.35 12.97
CA LEU A 118 9.22 26.39 13.93
C LEU A 118 8.61 26.14 15.32
N THR A 119 9.44 25.67 16.24
CA THR A 119 9.01 25.16 17.55
C THR A 119 9.63 25.96 18.69
N VAL A 120 8.80 26.76 19.38
CA VAL A 120 9.23 27.59 20.51
C VAL A 120 9.11 26.82 21.83
N LYS A 121 10.15 26.86 22.67
CA LYS A 121 10.15 26.25 24.01
C LYS A 121 10.91 27.10 25.02
N GLY A 122 10.16 27.87 25.81
CA GLY A 122 10.75 28.94 26.62
C GLY A 122 11.32 30.01 25.70
N ASP A 123 12.49 30.53 26.04
CA ASP A 123 13.16 31.59 25.26
C ASP A 123 13.89 31.07 24.00
N LEU A 124 13.86 29.76 23.72
CA LEU A 124 14.55 29.13 22.59
C LEU A 124 13.60 28.80 21.44
N LEU A 125 14.08 29.03 20.21
CA LEU A 125 13.45 28.57 18.96
C LEU A 125 14.22 27.34 18.42
N TYR A 126 13.49 26.27 18.15
CA TYR A 126 13.97 25.05 17.50
C TYR A 126 13.39 24.99 16.08
N PHE A 127 14.19 24.63 15.08
CA PHE A 127 13.72 24.51 13.69
C PHE A 127 14.58 23.55 12.86
N CYS A 128 14.00 23.00 11.79
CA CYS A 128 14.69 22.12 10.85
C CYS A 128 15.31 22.94 9.70
N SER A 129 16.53 22.58 9.27
CA SER A 129 17.02 22.85 7.92
C SER A 129 17.04 21.51 7.19
N SER A 130 16.01 21.25 6.39
CA SER A 130 15.52 19.88 6.15
C SER A 130 16.27 19.19 5.01
N GLU A 131 16.65 19.95 3.99
CA GLU A 131 17.52 19.52 2.90
C GLU A 131 18.94 19.21 3.42
N GLU A 132 19.42 19.98 4.39
CA GLU A 132 20.69 19.76 5.09
C GLU A 132 20.65 18.69 6.18
N LYS A 133 19.48 18.09 6.46
CA LYS A 133 19.26 17.11 7.54
C LYS A 133 19.67 17.64 8.93
N LYS A 134 19.35 18.89 9.26
CA LYS A 134 19.72 19.55 10.53
C LYS A 134 18.52 19.91 11.40
N LEU A 135 18.72 19.85 12.71
CA LEU A 135 17.94 20.61 13.71
C LEU A 135 18.84 21.73 14.26
N HIS A 136 18.34 22.95 14.28
CA HIS A 136 19.00 24.11 14.88
C HIS A 136 18.29 24.54 16.17
N VAL A 137 19.06 25.12 17.10
CA VAL A 137 18.58 25.75 18.33
C VAL A 137 19.07 27.19 18.35
N TYR A 138 18.16 28.14 18.53
CA TYR A 138 18.42 29.58 18.42
C TYR A 138 17.96 30.32 19.70
N ASP A 139 18.79 31.25 20.18
CA ASP A 139 18.63 31.96 21.46
C ASP A 139 18.01 33.37 21.34
N GLY A 140 17.62 33.77 20.13
CA GLY A 140 17.20 35.15 19.82
C GLY A 140 18.31 36.01 19.19
N LYS A 141 19.53 35.48 19.05
CA LYS A 141 20.67 36.16 18.41
C LYS A 141 21.46 35.22 17.50
N ASN A 142 21.82 34.03 17.98
CA ASN A 142 22.70 33.06 17.33
C ASN A 142 22.08 31.67 17.30
N ILE A 143 22.47 30.86 16.31
CA ILE A 143 22.27 29.40 16.36
C ILE A 143 23.31 28.85 17.37
N ILE A 144 22.87 28.58 18.59
CA ILE A 144 23.73 28.13 19.69
C ILE A 144 24.08 26.64 19.59
N ASN A 145 23.23 25.84 18.95
CA ASN A 145 23.47 24.42 18.71
C ASN A 145 22.92 23.98 17.34
N THR A 146 23.55 22.97 16.75
CA THR A 146 23.08 22.27 15.55
C THR A 146 23.26 20.77 15.75
N VAL A 147 22.23 19.98 15.44
CA VAL A 147 22.25 18.52 15.49
C VAL A 147 22.08 17.98 14.08
N LEU A 148 22.97 17.08 13.66
CA LEU A 148 22.84 16.34 12.40
C LEU A 148 21.87 15.16 12.58
N LEU A 149 21.01 14.95 11.60
CA LEU A 149 19.92 13.97 11.61
C LEU A 149 20.13 12.94 10.50
N PRO A 150 19.58 11.71 10.62
CA PRO A 150 19.79 10.66 9.61
C PRO A 150 19.09 10.93 8.27
N GLY A 151 18.12 11.85 8.20
CA GLY A 151 17.34 12.11 7.00
C GLY A 151 16.61 13.45 7.01
N TYR A 152 15.74 13.65 6.03
CA TYR A 152 15.01 14.90 5.81
C TYR A 152 14.07 15.21 6.98
N SER A 153 14.26 16.34 7.65
CA SER A 153 13.62 16.61 8.94
C SER A 153 12.31 17.41 8.84
N ARG A 154 11.26 16.91 9.49
CA ARG A 154 9.97 17.62 9.69
C ARG A 154 9.32 17.19 11.01
N GLY A 155 8.71 18.14 11.69
CA GLY A 155 8.08 17.96 13.00
C GLY A 155 9.08 17.93 14.14
N VAL A 156 8.87 18.77 15.16
CA VAL A 156 9.78 18.92 16.30
C VAL A 156 8.98 19.04 17.60
N ALA A 157 9.26 18.17 18.57
CA ALA A 157 8.66 18.24 19.90
C ALA A 157 9.73 18.28 20.99
N VAL A 158 9.76 19.37 21.76
CA VAL A 158 10.73 19.55 22.85
C VAL A 158 10.11 19.12 24.18
N GLY A 159 10.54 17.97 24.68
CA GLY A 159 10.14 17.41 25.96
C GLY A 159 10.92 17.98 27.15
N LYS A 160 10.94 17.22 28.25
CA LYS A 160 11.73 17.55 29.45
C LYS A 160 13.22 17.21 29.24
N ASN A 161 13.50 15.94 28.97
CA ASN A 161 14.86 15.40 28.81
C ASN A 161 15.26 15.20 27.34
N TYR A 162 14.27 15.06 26.43
CA TYR A 162 14.48 14.66 25.03
C TYR A 162 13.86 15.66 24.07
N ILE A 163 14.44 15.74 22.87
CA ILE A 163 13.84 16.38 21.69
C ILE A 163 13.48 15.25 20.72
N TYR A 164 12.27 15.30 20.17
CA TYR A 164 11.81 14.37 19.15
C TYR A 164 11.75 15.10 17.82
N VAL A 165 12.36 14.54 16.77
CA VAL A 165 12.37 15.13 15.42
C VAL A 165 11.92 14.08 14.42
N GLY A 166 10.96 14.41 13.56
CA GLY A 166 10.52 13.51 12.50
C GLY A 166 11.48 13.50 11.33
N ILE A 167 11.67 12.32 10.76
CA ILE A 167 12.52 12.02 9.61
C ILE A 167 11.59 11.45 8.53
N SER A 168 11.54 12.11 7.38
CA SER A 168 10.65 11.77 6.26
C SER A 168 11.42 11.25 5.05
N LEU A 169 10.80 10.36 4.27
CA LEU A 169 11.32 9.89 2.99
C LEU A 169 10.97 10.88 1.87
N SER A 170 11.63 12.04 1.93
CA SER A 170 11.46 13.12 0.95
C SER A 170 11.86 12.69 -0.45
N ARG A 171 10.96 12.91 -1.42
CA ARG A 171 11.17 12.63 -2.86
C ARG A 171 11.98 13.74 -3.57
N ASN A 172 12.41 14.77 -2.85
CA ASN A 172 12.99 16.01 -3.39
C ASN A 172 14.49 16.20 -3.05
N VAL A 173 15.13 15.20 -2.46
CA VAL A 173 16.56 15.22 -2.08
C VAL A 173 17.18 13.90 -2.53
N GLU A 174 18.41 13.91 -3.02
CA GLU A 174 19.07 12.68 -3.48
C GLU A 174 19.23 11.67 -2.33
N PRO A 175 19.00 10.37 -2.58
CA PRO A 175 19.15 9.33 -1.58
C PRO A 175 20.61 9.21 -1.14
N VAL A 176 20.82 8.94 0.14
CA VAL A 176 22.12 8.62 0.71
C VAL A 176 22.13 7.13 1.04
N GLU A 177 23.30 6.50 0.94
CA GLU A 177 23.49 5.09 1.30
C GLU A 177 22.90 4.80 2.70
N HIS A 178 22.17 3.68 2.80
CA HIS A 178 21.29 3.33 3.93
C HIS A 178 20.01 4.20 4.06
N GLU A 179 19.08 4.08 3.10
CA GLU A 179 17.70 4.57 3.29
C GLU A 179 17.00 3.91 4.48
N LEU A 180 16.12 4.66 5.15
CA LEU A 180 15.16 4.11 6.11
C LEU A 180 13.98 3.50 5.34
N ALA A 181 13.52 2.30 5.73
CA ALA A 181 12.40 1.62 5.06
C ALA A 181 11.05 2.38 5.16
N SER A 182 10.95 3.32 6.09
CA SER A 182 9.79 4.19 6.35
C SER A 182 10.23 5.50 7.00
N GLY A 183 9.31 6.42 7.25
CA GLY A 183 9.57 7.58 8.09
C GLY A 183 9.87 7.15 9.53
N ALA A 184 10.50 8.04 10.31
CA ALA A 184 10.97 7.72 11.65
C ALA A 184 10.94 8.91 12.61
N VAL A 185 10.82 8.66 13.90
CA VAL A 185 11.04 9.65 14.96
C VAL A 185 12.44 9.47 15.53
N SER A 186 13.31 10.45 15.29
CA SER A 186 14.61 10.58 15.95
C SER A 186 14.42 11.09 17.38
N VAL A 187 15.08 10.43 18.34
CA VAL A 187 15.08 10.80 19.75
C VAL A 187 16.47 11.33 20.11
N ILE A 188 16.54 12.59 20.50
CA ILE A 188 17.78 13.32 20.78
C ILE A 188 17.81 13.62 22.28
N ASP A 189 18.91 13.31 22.97
CA ASP A 189 19.11 13.74 24.35
C ASP A 189 19.36 15.26 24.41
N LYS A 190 18.64 15.96 25.28
CA LYS A 190 18.67 17.44 25.32
C LYS A 190 19.96 18.00 25.95
N ILE A 191 20.76 17.18 26.63
CA ILE A 191 22.01 17.59 27.29
C ILE A 191 23.21 17.26 26.40
N SER A 192 23.31 16.03 25.87
CA SER A 192 24.42 15.64 24.98
C SER A 192 24.20 16.07 23.52
N LEU A 193 22.95 16.36 23.14
CA LEU A 193 22.51 16.65 21.76
C LEU A 193 22.81 15.54 20.74
N GLN A 194 23.06 14.32 21.23
CA GLN A 194 23.21 13.13 20.39
C GLN A 194 21.85 12.47 20.11
N CYS A 195 21.69 11.92 18.91
CA CYS A 195 20.61 10.98 18.60
C CYS A 195 20.86 9.69 19.40
N ILE A 196 19.99 9.39 20.37
CA ILE A 196 20.07 8.21 21.24
C ILE A 196 19.16 7.07 20.81
N GLY A 197 18.31 7.29 19.81
CA GLY A 197 17.42 6.28 19.27
C GLY A 197 16.62 6.77 18.06
N LEU A 198 16.18 5.84 17.23
CA LEU A 198 15.37 6.10 16.04
C LEU A 198 14.22 5.10 16.01
N LYS A 199 12.98 5.59 15.97
CA LYS A 199 11.77 4.76 15.94
C LYS A 199 11.06 4.89 14.59
N LEU A 200 11.13 3.84 13.77
CA LEU A 200 10.34 3.73 12.53
C LEU A 200 8.84 3.82 12.82
N ILE A 201 8.09 4.40 11.88
CA ILE A 201 6.63 4.53 11.88
C ILE A 201 6.04 4.01 10.56
N PRO A 202 4.78 3.55 10.48
CA PRO A 202 4.18 2.98 9.25
C PRO A 202 3.80 4.03 8.18
N PHE A 203 4.44 5.20 8.20
CA PHE A 203 4.14 6.33 7.30
C PHE A 203 5.43 6.87 6.70
N ARG A 204 5.41 7.29 5.42
CA ARG A 204 6.61 7.78 4.71
C ARG A 204 7.01 9.20 5.10
N GLU A 205 6.04 10.03 5.47
CA GLU A 205 6.20 11.47 5.65
C GLU A 205 5.60 11.87 7.01
N ILE A 206 6.33 12.69 7.77
CA ILE A 206 5.88 13.26 9.03
C ILE A 206 5.57 14.73 8.77
N TYR A 207 4.37 15.16 9.15
CA TYR A 207 4.01 16.56 9.15
C TYR A 207 4.59 17.27 10.38
N ASP A 208 4.19 16.82 11.56
CA ASP A 208 4.58 17.41 12.85
C ASP A 208 4.55 16.38 13.99
N ILE A 209 5.18 16.69 15.12
CA ILE A 209 5.19 15.87 16.33
C ILE A 209 4.70 16.70 17.52
N ARG A 210 3.77 16.17 18.33
CA ARG A 210 3.28 16.82 19.54
C ARG A 210 3.34 15.87 20.74
N ILE A 211 3.87 16.36 21.86
CA ILE A 211 3.86 15.64 23.15
C ILE A 211 2.55 15.96 23.86
N ILE A 212 1.68 14.97 24.00
CA ILE A 212 0.44 15.08 24.76
C ILE A 212 0.72 14.68 26.22
N PRO A 213 0.46 15.55 27.22
CA PRO A 213 0.91 15.33 28.59
C PRO A 213 0.06 14.33 29.38
N ARG A 214 -1.17 14.02 28.96
CA ARG A 214 -2.06 13.05 29.63
C ARG A 214 -2.90 12.28 28.63
N PHE A 215 -3.17 11.00 28.94
CA PHE A 215 -3.92 10.10 28.06
C PHE A 215 -5.39 10.54 27.79
N ALA A 216 -6.02 11.25 28.73
CA ALA A 216 -7.37 11.82 28.53
C ALA A 216 -7.41 12.92 27.45
N ASP A 217 -6.33 13.69 27.31
CA ASP A 217 -6.21 14.71 26.27
C ASP A 217 -6.05 14.03 24.88
N LEU A 218 -5.36 12.87 24.82
CA LEU A 218 -5.27 12.02 23.63
C LEU A 218 -6.63 11.40 23.24
N LEU A 219 -7.39 10.84 24.20
CA LEU A 219 -8.72 10.27 23.94
C LEU A 219 -9.68 11.30 23.32
N SER A 220 -9.61 12.55 23.78
CA SER A 220 -10.43 13.65 23.25
C SER A 220 -10.06 14.00 21.80
N LEU A 221 -8.76 13.99 21.47
CA LEU A 221 -8.27 14.22 20.11
C LEU A 221 -8.61 13.05 19.16
N VAL A 222 -8.47 11.81 19.64
CA VAL A 222 -8.82 10.59 18.88
C VAL A 222 -10.32 10.54 18.59
N ALA A 223 -11.19 10.89 19.55
CA ALA A 223 -12.63 10.95 19.34
C ALA A 223 -13.03 11.99 18.28
N ALA A 224 -12.40 13.17 18.29
CA ALA A 224 -12.62 14.20 17.27
C ALA A 224 -12.21 13.72 15.87
N ASN A 225 -11.03 13.09 15.76
CA ASN A 225 -10.54 12.55 14.49
C ASN A 225 -11.38 11.36 13.99
N ALA A 226 -11.87 10.50 14.89
CA ALA A 226 -12.73 9.36 14.53
C ALA A 226 -14.04 9.82 13.87
N SER A 227 -14.66 10.90 14.36
CA SER A 227 -15.86 11.48 13.75
C SER A 227 -15.62 12.05 12.35
N GLU A 228 -14.45 12.63 12.09
CA GLU A 228 -14.09 13.10 10.74
C GLU A 228 -13.75 11.93 9.79
N ILE A 229 -13.09 10.87 10.30
CA ILE A 229 -12.85 9.63 9.54
C ILE A 229 -14.17 8.97 9.15
N GLU A 230 -15.16 8.94 10.05
CA GLU A 230 -16.49 8.39 9.75
C GLU A 230 -17.18 9.16 8.61
N LYS A 231 -17.18 10.49 8.65
CA LYS A 231 -17.71 11.34 7.57
C LYS A 231 -16.94 11.17 6.25
N PHE A 232 -15.63 10.99 6.31
CA PHE A 232 -14.80 10.76 5.13
C PHE A 232 -15.13 9.40 4.49
N ASN A 233 -15.31 8.35 5.31
CA ASN A 233 -15.74 7.03 4.85
C ASN A 233 -17.15 7.06 4.25
N GLN A 234 -18.09 7.83 4.83
CA GLN A 234 -19.42 8.06 4.23
C GLN A 234 -19.30 8.77 2.86
N THR A 235 -18.38 9.73 2.73
CA THR A 235 -18.10 10.45 1.47
C THR A 235 -17.45 9.55 0.40
N ILE A 236 -16.63 8.58 0.82
CA ILE A 236 -16.08 7.54 -0.05
C ILE A 236 -17.20 6.61 -0.53
N ALA A 237 -18.02 6.05 0.38
CA ALA A 237 -19.10 5.13 0.03
C ALA A 237 -20.13 5.73 -0.95
N GLU A 238 -20.46 7.02 -0.82
CA GLU A 238 -21.35 7.70 -1.78
C GLU A 238 -20.67 7.94 -3.14
N ARG A 239 -19.34 8.07 -3.20
CA ARG A 239 -18.56 8.08 -4.45
C ARG A 239 -18.46 6.70 -5.09
N ASP A 240 -18.21 5.65 -4.33
CA ASP A 240 -18.11 4.28 -4.85
C ASP A 240 -19.45 3.83 -5.48
N LYS A 241 -20.56 4.24 -4.86
CA LYS A 241 -21.92 4.11 -5.39
C LYS A 241 -22.13 4.87 -6.71
N GLN A 242 -21.58 6.07 -6.87
CA GLN A 242 -21.59 6.81 -8.14
C GLN A 242 -20.71 6.14 -9.21
N ILE A 243 -19.53 5.62 -8.84
CA ILE A 243 -18.64 4.86 -9.72
C ILE A 243 -19.32 3.57 -10.20
N PHE A 244 -20.01 2.84 -9.30
CA PHE A 244 -20.79 1.66 -9.64
C PHE A 244 -21.90 1.97 -10.66
N GLN A 245 -22.66 3.04 -10.44
CA GLN A 245 -23.69 3.50 -11.39
C GLN A 245 -23.09 3.86 -12.75
N LEU A 246 -21.97 4.58 -12.78
CA LEU A 246 -21.27 4.94 -14.02
C LEU A 246 -20.76 3.70 -14.76
N ASN A 247 -20.23 2.72 -14.04
CA ASN A 247 -19.76 1.45 -14.60
C ASN A 247 -20.92 0.60 -15.18
N GLN A 248 -22.12 0.63 -14.58
CA GLN A 248 -23.30 0.01 -15.19
C GLN A 248 -23.68 0.67 -16.52
N VAL A 249 -23.68 2.01 -16.59
CA VAL A 249 -23.96 2.75 -17.84
C VAL A 249 -22.93 2.41 -18.94
N ILE A 250 -21.65 2.30 -18.57
CA ILE A 250 -20.57 1.89 -19.49
C ILE A 250 -20.77 0.43 -19.96
N PHE A 251 -21.17 -0.48 -19.05
CA PHE A 251 -21.42 -1.88 -19.38
C PHE A 251 -22.57 -2.07 -20.37
N ASP A 252 -23.73 -1.42 -20.16
CA ASP A 252 -24.84 -1.50 -21.11
C ASP A 252 -24.51 -0.81 -22.45
N GLY A 253 -23.76 0.30 -22.44
CA GLY A 253 -23.24 0.92 -23.68
C GLY A 253 -22.30 0.00 -24.47
N ASN A 254 -21.43 -0.76 -23.80
CA ASN A 254 -20.56 -1.76 -24.43
C ASN A 254 -21.35 -2.94 -25.02
N LYS A 255 -22.44 -3.34 -24.36
CA LYS A 255 -23.37 -4.39 -24.80
C LYS A 255 -24.18 -3.97 -26.03
N GLU A 256 -24.67 -2.73 -26.09
CA GLU A 256 -25.27 -2.16 -27.30
C GLU A 256 -24.26 -2.02 -28.45
N THR A 257 -23.06 -1.54 -28.16
CA THR A 257 -21.96 -1.45 -29.15
C THR A 257 -21.63 -2.82 -29.73
N THR A 258 -21.54 -3.86 -28.90
CA THR A 258 -21.32 -5.25 -29.31
C THR A 258 -22.45 -5.78 -30.20
N LYS A 259 -23.71 -5.42 -29.92
CA LYS A 259 -24.87 -5.75 -30.78
C LYS A 259 -24.76 -5.05 -32.13
N CYS A 260 -24.45 -3.75 -32.15
CA CYS A 260 -24.28 -2.96 -33.37
C CYS A 260 -23.17 -3.54 -34.28
N ILE A 261 -22.02 -3.92 -33.70
CA ILE A 261 -20.92 -4.57 -34.42
C ILE A 261 -21.38 -5.88 -35.09
N LYS A 262 -22.20 -6.70 -34.42
CA LYS A 262 -22.75 -7.93 -35.01
C LYS A 262 -23.71 -7.65 -36.17
N GLU A 263 -24.58 -6.64 -36.04
CA GLU A 263 -25.47 -6.22 -37.14
C GLU A 263 -24.70 -5.68 -38.35
N VAL A 264 -23.63 -4.91 -38.13
CA VAL A 264 -22.73 -4.42 -39.19
C VAL A 264 -21.99 -5.58 -39.87
N ALA A 265 -21.51 -6.57 -39.11
CA ALA A 265 -20.84 -7.75 -39.66
C ALA A 265 -21.76 -8.57 -40.58
N GLU A 266 -23.02 -8.82 -40.18
CA GLU A 266 -23.97 -9.56 -41.02
C GLU A 266 -24.42 -8.74 -42.25
N ARG A 267 -24.60 -7.42 -42.13
CA ARG A 267 -24.82 -6.53 -43.28
C ARG A 267 -23.65 -6.58 -44.28
N ASN A 268 -22.40 -6.56 -43.80
CA ASN A 268 -21.21 -6.67 -44.65
C ASN A 268 -21.16 -8.03 -45.39
N LYS A 269 -21.51 -9.12 -44.70
CA LYS A 269 -21.64 -10.47 -45.29
C LYS A 269 -22.70 -10.52 -46.40
N GLN A 270 -23.87 -9.90 -46.19
CA GLN A 270 -24.91 -9.77 -47.22
C GLN A 270 -24.45 -8.93 -48.42
N ILE A 271 -23.70 -7.84 -48.19
CA ILE A 271 -23.10 -7.01 -49.25
C ILE A 271 -22.09 -7.83 -50.08
N VAL A 272 -21.25 -8.64 -49.44
CA VAL A 272 -20.32 -9.54 -50.15
C VAL A 272 -21.07 -10.57 -51.00
N GLU A 273 -22.14 -11.19 -50.47
CA GLU A 273 -22.94 -12.16 -51.22
C GLU A 273 -23.66 -11.52 -52.43
N LEU A 274 -24.23 -10.32 -52.25
CA LEU A 274 -24.86 -9.54 -53.31
C LEU A 274 -23.85 -9.13 -54.38
N ASN A 275 -22.66 -8.65 -53.99
CA ASN A 275 -21.58 -8.32 -54.91
C ASN A 275 -21.08 -9.57 -55.68
N GLY A 276 -21.04 -10.74 -55.04
CA GLY A 276 -20.77 -12.02 -55.70
C GLY A 276 -21.81 -12.35 -56.78
N LYS A 277 -23.10 -12.23 -56.46
CA LYS A 277 -24.21 -12.44 -57.41
C LYS A 277 -24.18 -11.44 -58.57
N VAL A 278 -23.92 -10.17 -58.31
CA VAL A 278 -23.76 -9.13 -59.34
C VAL A 278 -22.57 -9.44 -60.24
N THR A 279 -21.43 -9.84 -59.67
CA THR A 279 -20.24 -10.22 -60.44
C THR A 279 -20.50 -11.43 -61.34
N ALA A 280 -21.18 -12.47 -60.83
CA ALA A 280 -21.56 -13.66 -61.60
C ALA A 280 -22.55 -13.36 -62.73
N LEU A 281 -23.46 -12.39 -62.56
CA LEU A 281 -24.35 -11.90 -63.62
C LEU A 281 -23.58 -11.12 -64.69
N LEU A 282 -22.60 -10.31 -64.30
CA LEU A 282 -21.74 -9.54 -65.21
C LEU A 282 -20.74 -10.40 -65.99
N SER A 283 -20.22 -11.48 -65.38
CA SER A 283 -19.30 -12.44 -66.03
C SER A 283 -20.02 -13.56 -66.78
N SER A 284 -21.35 -13.63 -66.75
CA SER A 284 -22.13 -14.67 -67.42
C SER A 284 -21.88 -14.68 -68.93
N THR A 285 -21.59 -15.85 -69.50
CA THR A 285 -21.49 -16.03 -70.96
C THR A 285 -22.85 -16.26 -71.63
N SER A 286 -23.93 -16.37 -70.86
CA SER A 286 -25.28 -16.62 -71.38
C SER A 286 -25.81 -15.44 -72.18
N TRP A 287 -26.12 -15.67 -73.46
CA TRP A 287 -26.71 -14.66 -74.34
C TRP A 287 -28.11 -14.21 -73.88
N LYS A 288 -28.84 -15.03 -73.12
CA LYS A 288 -30.15 -14.66 -72.55
C LYS A 288 -30.02 -13.65 -71.40
N VAL A 289 -28.93 -13.71 -70.63
CA VAL A 289 -28.67 -12.82 -69.48
C VAL A 289 -27.93 -11.54 -69.93
N THR A 290 -26.91 -11.68 -70.77
CA THR A 290 -26.06 -10.56 -71.18
C THR A 290 -26.71 -9.58 -72.15
N LYS A 291 -27.65 -10.03 -73.00
CA LYS A 291 -28.28 -9.19 -74.03
C LYS A 291 -29.07 -8.00 -73.45
N PRO A 292 -29.97 -8.15 -72.46
CA PRO A 292 -30.61 -7.00 -71.82
C PRO A 292 -29.62 -6.11 -71.04
N ILE A 293 -28.63 -6.68 -70.35
CA ILE A 293 -27.62 -5.91 -69.59
C ILE A 293 -26.77 -5.04 -70.52
N ARG A 294 -26.36 -5.56 -71.69
CA ARG A 294 -25.62 -4.79 -72.70
C ARG A 294 -26.49 -3.71 -73.35
N ALA A 295 -27.78 -3.96 -73.57
CA ALA A 295 -28.72 -2.94 -74.03
C ALA A 295 -28.86 -1.80 -72.99
N ALA A 296 -29.06 -2.12 -71.71
CA ALA A 296 -29.14 -1.14 -70.63
C ALA A 296 -27.84 -0.32 -70.49
N LYS A 297 -26.66 -0.96 -70.62
CA LYS A 297 -25.36 -0.25 -70.60
C LYS A 297 -25.22 0.74 -71.76
N ASN A 298 -25.70 0.39 -72.96
CA ASN A 298 -25.70 1.31 -74.10
C ASN A 298 -26.65 2.50 -73.88
N ILE A 299 -27.84 2.25 -73.30
CA ILE A 299 -28.81 3.31 -72.94
C ILE A 299 -28.20 4.27 -71.91
N ILE A 300 -27.62 3.75 -70.82
CA ILE A 300 -26.98 4.57 -69.77
C ILE A 300 -25.81 5.38 -70.33
N ASN A 301 -25.03 4.83 -71.25
CA ASN A 301 -23.96 5.58 -71.93
C ASN A 301 -24.51 6.67 -72.86
N SER A 302 -25.63 6.44 -73.57
CA SER A 302 -26.29 7.50 -74.36
C SER A 302 -26.91 8.62 -73.52
N LEU A 303 -27.31 8.32 -72.28
CA LEU A 303 -27.86 9.30 -71.34
C LEU A 303 -26.78 10.12 -70.60
N ARG A 304 -25.50 9.75 -70.70
CA ARG A 304 -24.37 10.42 -70.01
C ARG A 304 -23.61 11.45 -70.86
N LEU A 305 -24.11 11.77 -72.05
CA LEU A 305 -23.48 12.77 -72.94
C LEU A 305 -24.00 14.20 -72.78
N ASN A 306 -25.09 14.39 -72.03
CA ASN A 306 -25.62 15.72 -71.68
C ASN A 306 -25.64 15.88 -70.16
N ASP A 307 -24.64 16.59 -69.62
CA ASP A 307 -24.84 17.65 -68.63
C ASP A 307 -23.52 18.41 -68.42
N ALA A 308 -23.61 19.74 -68.38
CA ALA A 308 -22.47 20.66 -68.23
C ALA A 308 -22.37 21.18 -66.78
N PRO A 309 -21.18 21.63 -66.31
CA PRO A 309 -20.97 21.88 -64.90
C PRO A 309 -21.65 23.16 -64.38
N ILE A 310 -22.13 23.10 -63.14
CA ILE A 310 -22.50 24.27 -62.33
C ILE A 310 -21.59 24.28 -61.09
N ALA A 311 -21.06 25.45 -60.74
CA ALA A 311 -20.01 25.60 -59.73
C ALA A 311 -20.56 25.98 -58.35
N ALA A 312 -19.81 25.62 -57.30
CA ALA A 312 -19.96 26.16 -55.95
C ALA A 312 -18.60 26.17 -55.21
N GLU A 313 -17.94 27.33 -55.23
CA GLU A 313 -17.12 27.81 -54.11
C GLU A 313 -18.05 28.03 -52.88
N GLN A 314 -17.66 28.07 -51.60
CA GLN A 314 -16.38 28.05 -50.87
C GLN A 314 -16.74 27.68 -49.39
N ASN A 315 -15.89 27.41 -48.39
CA ASN A 315 -14.42 27.30 -48.18
C ASN A 315 -14.19 26.43 -46.89
N ALA A 316 -12.94 26.33 -46.40
CA ALA A 316 -12.48 26.25 -44.99
C ALA A 316 -13.16 25.28 -43.96
N ASP A 317 -12.44 24.49 -43.14
CA ASP A 317 -11.00 24.17 -43.08
C ASP A 317 -10.72 22.87 -42.28
N GLN A 318 -9.44 22.47 -42.21
CA GLN A 318 -8.70 21.43 -41.45
C GLN A 318 -9.31 20.85 -40.13
N SER A 319 -8.94 19.64 -39.67
CA SER A 319 -7.72 18.82 -39.85
C SER A 319 -8.03 17.31 -39.96
N LYS A 320 -7.43 16.53 -40.87
CA LYS A 320 -6.07 15.92 -40.87
C LYS A 320 -5.76 14.95 -39.70
N SER A 321 -6.03 13.66 -39.93
CA SER A 321 -5.30 12.52 -39.34
C SER A 321 -4.64 11.70 -40.46
N GLY A 322 -3.44 11.16 -40.24
CA GLY A 322 -2.70 10.39 -41.27
C GLY A 322 -1.96 9.17 -40.70
N PRO A 323 -2.07 7.98 -41.33
CA PRO A 323 -1.33 6.79 -40.93
C PRO A 323 -0.02 6.60 -41.73
N SER A 324 1.03 6.09 -41.10
CA SER A 324 2.31 5.74 -41.76
C SER A 324 2.49 4.23 -41.92
N THR A 325 2.73 3.81 -43.16
CA THR A 325 2.82 2.44 -43.68
C THR A 325 4.01 1.59 -43.22
N ILE A 326 3.84 0.27 -43.26
CA ILE A 326 4.91 -0.75 -43.26
C ILE A 326 5.22 -1.19 -44.72
N PRO A 327 6.50 -1.35 -45.14
CA PRO A 327 6.90 -2.00 -46.39
C PRO A 327 7.52 -3.42 -46.20
N GLN A 328 7.71 -4.18 -47.29
CA GLN A 328 8.12 -5.60 -47.28
C GLN A 328 9.35 -5.94 -48.17
N ARG A 329 10.15 -6.94 -47.73
CA ARG A 329 11.00 -7.89 -48.52
C ARG A 329 12.18 -7.28 -49.34
N LEU A 330 13.17 -8.03 -49.86
CA LEU A 330 13.37 -9.47 -50.17
C LEU A 330 14.76 -10.05 -49.76
N VAL A 331 14.81 -11.38 -49.50
CA VAL A 331 15.76 -12.46 -49.97
C VAL A 331 17.24 -12.08 -50.31
N HIS A 332 18.32 -12.79 -49.94
CA HIS A 332 18.55 -14.20 -49.48
C HIS A 332 19.49 -14.27 -48.22
N THR A 333 20.39 -15.21 -47.87
CA THR A 333 21.03 -16.44 -48.46
C THR A 333 21.44 -17.45 -47.34
N ALA A 334 22.31 -18.45 -47.62
CA ALA A 334 22.98 -19.41 -46.69
C ALA A 334 24.38 -19.80 -47.29
N PRO A 335 25.25 -20.75 -46.77
CA PRO A 335 25.12 -21.68 -45.61
C PRO A 335 26.41 -22.02 -44.75
N VAL A 336 26.19 -22.58 -43.53
CA VAL A 336 26.83 -23.78 -42.87
C VAL A 336 28.37 -23.92 -42.59
N HIS A 337 28.69 -24.69 -41.51
CA HIS A 337 29.97 -25.29 -41.00
C HIS A 337 30.82 -24.49 -39.97
N ASP A 338 31.50 -25.09 -38.98
CA ASP A 338 31.30 -26.36 -38.22
C ASP A 338 32.14 -26.41 -36.91
N SER A 339 31.86 -27.41 -36.06
CA SER A 339 32.60 -28.04 -34.94
C SER A 339 34.06 -27.65 -34.60
N ASN A 340 34.33 -27.51 -33.28
CA ASN A 340 35.28 -28.27 -32.42
C ASN A 340 35.64 -27.43 -31.16
N LEU A 341 35.76 -27.89 -29.90
CA LEU A 341 36.30 -29.09 -29.20
C LEU A 341 37.70 -28.86 -28.57
N LEU A 342 37.94 -29.52 -27.42
CA LEU A 342 39.16 -29.54 -26.58
C LEU A 342 39.54 -28.23 -25.84
N ASN A 343 40.39 -28.22 -24.79
CA ASN A 343 40.53 -29.08 -23.58
C ASN A 343 41.61 -28.49 -22.63
N GLN A 344 41.78 -29.05 -21.42
CA GLN A 344 43.00 -28.94 -20.55
C GLN A 344 43.33 -27.51 -20.02
N GLU A 345 44.11 -27.26 -18.95
CA GLU A 345 44.67 -28.05 -17.82
C GLU A 345 44.83 -27.06 -16.61
N VAL A 346 44.47 -27.37 -15.35
CA VAL A 346 45.13 -28.21 -14.32
C VAL A 346 46.34 -27.58 -13.59
N SER A 347 46.35 -27.79 -12.26
CA SER A 347 47.49 -27.84 -11.31
C SER A 347 47.94 -26.61 -10.48
N ARG A 348 47.89 -26.84 -9.14
CA ARG A 348 48.92 -26.52 -8.11
C ARG A 348 49.08 -25.05 -7.64
N THR A 349 49.40 -24.72 -6.38
CA THR A 349 49.64 -25.56 -5.17
C THR A 349 49.39 -24.81 -3.84
N LYS A 350 48.88 -25.55 -2.83
CA LYS A 350 49.25 -25.60 -1.39
C LYS A 350 49.68 -24.36 -0.58
N GLU A 351 49.20 -24.38 0.68
CA GLU A 351 49.76 -23.76 1.91
C GLU A 351 49.60 -22.21 2.04
N SER A 352 49.34 -21.63 3.22
CA SER A 352 49.51 -22.12 4.60
C SER A 352 48.41 -21.62 5.60
N PHE A 353 48.53 -21.98 6.89
CA PHE A 353 47.56 -21.75 7.97
C PHE A 353 47.35 -20.27 8.36
N ILE A 354 46.09 -19.83 8.51
CA ILE A 354 45.69 -18.72 9.39
C ILE A 354 44.47 -19.13 10.25
N LYS A 355 44.34 -18.47 11.41
CA LYS A 355 43.42 -18.76 12.53
C LYS A 355 41.94 -18.85 12.16
N LYS A 356 41.18 -19.60 12.98
CA LYS A 356 39.72 -19.38 13.13
C LYS A 356 39.46 -17.94 13.59
N SER A 357 38.91 -17.12 12.72
CA SER A 357 38.03 -15.99 13.08
C SER A 357 36.59 -16.38 12.73
N GLU A 358 35.61 -15.82 13.44
CA GLU A 358 34.21 -16.04 13.11
C GLU A 358 33.91 -15.45 11.73
N ILE A 359 33.58 -16.31 10.77
CA ILE A 359 33.05 -15.87 9.48
C ILE A 359 31.60 -15.48 9.74
N GLN A 360 31.37 -14.19 10.01
CA GLN A 360 30.07 -13.60 9.72
C GLN A 360 29.82 -13.79 8.23
N ILE A 361 29.00 -14.78 7.89
CA ILE A 361 28.45 -14.93 6.55
C ILE A 361 27.73 -13.61 6.25
N PRO A 362 28.06 -12.91 5.14
CA PRO A 362 27.35 -11.68 4.80
C PRO A 362 25.85 -11.95 4.74
N ILE A 363 25.09 -11.26 5.58
CA ILE A 363 23.63 -11.25 5.46
C ILE A 363 23.35 -10.57 4.14
N ALA A 364 23.02 -11.36 3.11
CA ALA A 364 22.69 -10.82 1.79
C ALA A 364 21.58 -9.79 1.95
N GLU A 365 21.83 -8.57 1.49
CA GLU A 365 20.84 -7.50 1.49
C GLU A 365 19.64 -7.96 0.67
N ARG A 366 18.53 -8.27 1.34
CA ARG A 366 17.33 -8.78 0.70
C ARG A 366 16.71 -7.66 -0.11
N THR A 367 16.85 -7.73 -1.43
CA THR A 367 16.07 -6.90 -2.36
C THR A 367 14.59 -7.06 -2.01
N PRO A 368 13.87 -5.98 -1.65
CA PRO A 368 12.45 -6.08 -1.33
C PRO A 368 11.69 -6.59 -2.57
N PRO A 369 10.68 -7.46 -2.39
CA PRO A 369 10.02 -8.12 -3.51
C PRO A 369 9.37 -7.10 -4.46
N MET A 370 9.57 -7.29 -5.76
CA MET A 370 9.01 -6.41 -6.78
C MET A 370 7.53 -6.70 -6.95
N LEU A 371 6.70 -5.80 -6.41
CA LEU A 371 5.27 -6.03 -6.17
C LEU A 371 4.44 -5.11 -7.08
N ILE A 372 3.82 -5.70 -8.11
CA ILE A 372 3.17 -5.00 -9.21
C ILE A 372 1.68 -5.37 -9.28
N TRP A 373 0.82 -4.46 -8.83
CA TRP A 373 -0.62 -4.54 -9.08
C TRP A 373 -0.92 -4.14 -10.53
N LYS A 374 -1.65 -5.00 -11.26
CA LYS A 374 -2.15 -4.74 -12.62
C LYS A 374 -3.55 -4.09 -12.55
N ASP A 375 -4.35 -4.55 -11.60
CA ASP A 375 -5.61 -3.98 -11.11
C ASP A 375 -5.82 -4.45 -9.65
N ASP A 376 -7.03 -4.36 -9.08
CA ASP A 376 -7.29 -4.79 -7.68
C ASP A 376 -7.46 -6.30 -7.49
N LEU A 377 -7.58 -7.08 -8.57
CA LEU A 377 -7.67 -8.55 -8.57
C LEU A 377 -6.35 -9.21 -8.98
N HIS A 378 -5.53 -8.53 -9.78
CA HIS A 378 -4.34 -9.09 -10.40
C HIS A 378 -3.04 -8.52 -9.83
N LEU A 379 -2.34 -9.35 -9.07
CA LEU A 379 -1.03 -9.06 -8.51
C LEU A 379 0.06 -9.88 -9.21
N GLN A 380 1.24 -9.30 -9.34
CA GLN A 380 2.48 -10.02 -9.62
C GLN A 380 3.51 -9.71 -8.53
N ILE A 381 4.13 -10.74 -7.97
CA ILE A 381 5.28 -10.61 -7.08
C ILE A 381 6.47 -11.33 -7.72
N ASN A 382 7.50 -10.57 -8.07
CA ASN A 382 8.65 -11.06 -8.85
C ASN A 382 8.18 -11.73 -10.17
N GLU A 383 8.33 -13.04 -10.30
CA GLU A 383 7.91 -13.82 -11.48
C GLU A 383 6.54 -14.53 -11.31
N VAL A 384 5.96 -14.51 -10.10
CA VAL A 384 4.73 -15.23 -9.76
C VAL A 384 3.50 -14.32 -9.84
N ASN A 385 2.43 -14.81 -10.47
CA ASN A 385 1.15 -14.11 -10.58
C ASN A 385 0.18 -14.61 -9.50
N PHE A 386 -0.68 -13.72 -9.02
CA PHE A 386 -1.73 -14.02 -8.06
C PHE A 386 -3.05 -13.42 -8.54
N HIS A 387 -4.07 -14.26 -8.64
CA HIS A 387 -5.43 -13.93 -9.02
C HIS A 387 -6.28 -13.95 -7.75
N LEU A 388 -6.65 -12.77 -7.25
CA LEU A 388 -7.40 -12.61 -6.01
C LEU A 388 -8.89 -12.83 -6.29
N ALA A 389 -9.49 -13.74 -5.52
CA ALA A 389 -10.92 -14.06 -5.60
C ALA A 389 -11.52 -14.20 -4.21
N TRP A 390 -12.83 -13.99 -4.10
CA TRP A 390 -13.58 -14.10 -2.83
C TRP A 390 -14.99 -14.69 -3.03
N ASP A 391 -15.47 -14.84 -4.27
CA ASP A 391 -16.67 -15.61 -4.53
C ASP A 391 -16.39 -17.11 -4.32
N THR A 392 -17.29 -17.81 -3.64
CA THR A 392 -17.09 -19.22 -3.29
C THR A 392 -17.09 -20.14 -4.52
N ALA A 393 -17.89 -19.84 -5.55
CA ALA A 393 -17.91 -20.65 -6.77
C ALA A 393 -16.65 -20.42 -7.62
N GLU A 394 -16.14 -19.19 -7.67
CA GLU A 394 -14.85 -18.86 -8.28
C GLU A 394 -13.68 -19.52 -7.53
N LEU A 395 -13.64 -19.38 -6.20
CA LEU A 395 -12.58 -19.97 -5.36
C LEU A 395 -12.54 -21.50 -5.43
N HIS A 396 -13.69 -22.18 -5.49
CA HIS A 396 -13.72 -23.62 -5.69
C HIS A 396 -13.47 -24.03 -7.16
N GLY A 397 -13.96 -23.27 -8.14
CA GLY A 397 -13.89 -23.60 -9.56
C GLY A 397 -12.56 -23.27 -10.27
N GLY A 398 -11.82 -22.24 -9.83
CA GLY A 398 -10.56 -21.83 -10.43
C GLY A 398 -9.39 -22.78 -10.11
N SER A 399 -8.24 -22.59 -10.78
CA SER A 399 -7.08 -23.49 -10.67
C SER A 399 -5.75 -22.72 -10.58
N SER A 400 -4.92 -23.04 -9.60
CA SER A 400 -3.52 -22.59 -9.53
C SER A 400 -2.61 -23.42 -10.44
N THR A 401 -1.47 -22.84 -10.82
CA THR A 401 -0.32 -23.47 -11.48
C THR A 401 0.96 -23.23 -10.66
N ALA A 402 2.15 -23.45 -11.21
CA ALA A 402 3.40 -23.12 -10.54
C ALA A 402 3.75 -21.62 -10.58
N ASP A 403 3.22 -20.85 -11.54
CA ASP A 403 3.65 -19.48 -11.85
C ASP A 403 2.49 -18.45 -11.72
N ASP A 404 1.32 -18.95 -11.33
CA ASP A 404 0.02 -18.28 -11.35
C ASP A 404 -0.88 -18.97 -10.30
N PHE A 405 -1.27 -18.25 -9.24
CA PHE A 405 -1.99 -18.80 -8.10
C PHE A 405 -3.34 -18.12 -7.87
N LEU A 406 -4.38 -18.92 -7.67
CA LEU A 406 -5.65 -18.44 -7.13
C LEU A 406 -5.49 -18.17 -5.62
N LEU A 407 -5.85 -16.96 -5.19
CA LEU A 407 -5.62 -16.47 -3.83
C LEU A 407 -6.94 -16.01 -3.18
N GLY A 408 -7.38 -16.73 -2.14
CA GLY A 408 -8.57 -16.40 -1.36
C GLY A 408 -8.40 -15.24 -0.38
N LYS A 409 -7.70 -14.17 -0.76
CA LYS A 409 -7.42 -13.02 0.12
C LYS A 409 -7.61 -11.71 -0.64
N PRO A 410 -8.44 -10.76 -0.15
CA PRO A 410 -8.58 -9.45 -0.76
C PRO A 410 -7.30 -8.61 -0.64
N ARG A 411 -7.14 -7.64 -1.55
CA ARG A 411 -5.95 -6.79 -1.69
C ARG A 411 -5.40 -6.24 -0.36
N HIS A 412 -6.27 -5.76 0.54
CA HIS A 412 -5.85 -5.16 1.81
C HIS A 412 -5.18 -6.16 2.78
N MET A 413 -5.46 -7.47 2.67
CA MET A 413 -4.79 -8.52 3.47
C MET A 413 -3.40 -8.84 2.91
N VAL A 414 -3.24 -8.79 1.59
CA VAL A 414 -1.92 -8.87 0.94
C VAL A 414 -1.07 -7.66 1.34
N GLU A 415 -1.63 -6.44 1.27
CA GLU A 415 -0.93 -5.23 1.67
C GLU A 415 -0.57 -5.21 3.17
N LYS A 416 -1.42 -5.77 4.05
CA LYS A 416 -1.11 -6.02 5.47
C LYS A 416 0.09 -6.98 5.63
N SER A 417 0.16 -8.04 4.81
CA SER A 417 1.28 -9.00 4.84
C SER A 417 2.60 -8.36 4.39
N VAL A 418 2.57 -7.54 3.34
CA VAL A 418 3.72 -6.73 2.90
C VAL A 418 4.18 -5.76 3.99
N GLU A 419 3.24 -5.12 4.68
CA GLU A 419 3.57 -4.18 5.76
C GLU A 419 4.18 -4.87 6.99
N ILE A 420 3.71 -6.07 7.37
CA ILE A 420 4.38 -6.91 8.37
C ILE A 420 5.84 -7.16 7.99
N GLY A 421 6.11 -7.49 6.71
CA GLY A 421 7.46 -7.75 6.20
C GLY A 421 8.38 -6.53 6.17
N ARG A 422 7.82 -5.30 6.17
CA ARG A 422 8.59 -4.06 6.35
C ARG A 422 8.86 -3.74 7.82
N GLN A 423 7.93 -4.07 8.71
CA GLN A 423 8.01 -3.74 10.14
C GLN A 423 8.89 -4.72 10.91
N GLN A 424 8.94 -6.00 10.52
CA GLN A 424 9.77 -7.02 11.14
C GLN A 424 10.21 -8.11 10.15
N LYS A 425 11.43 -8.63 10.34
CA LYS A 425 12.00 -9.68 9.50
C LYS A 425 11.36 -11.03 9.83
N ILE A 426 10.42 -11.48 8.98
CA ILE A 426 9.89 -12.84 9.04
C ILE A 426 10.91 -13.80 8.38
N SER A 427 11.34 -14.81 9.13
CA SER A 427 12.34 -15.82 8.74
C SER A 427 11.78 -17.25 8.82
N LYS A 428 10.93 -17.53 9.82
CA LYS A 428 10.28 -18.82 10.07
C LYS A 428 8.76 -18.65 10.14
N ILE A 429 8.03 -19.39 9.30
CA ILE A 429 6.57 -19.32 9.18
C ILE A 429 5.94 -20.69 9.42
N PHE A 430 4.84 -20.73 10.17
CA PHE A 430 3.95 -21.89 10.23
C PHE A 430 2.53 -21.50 9.79
N GLU A 431 1.94 -22.29 8.91
CA GLU A 431 0.67 -21.97 8.24
C GLU A 431 -0.30 -23.15 8.34
N MET A 432 -1.55 -22.87 8.71
CA MET A 432 -2.62 -23.85 8.80
C MET A 432 -3.70 -23.48 7.78
N GLY A 433 -3.90 -24.34 6.79
CA GLY A 433 -4.67 -24.06 5.57
C GLY A 433 -3.74 -23.84 4.37
N ILE A 434 -3.71 -24.80 3.43
CA ILE A 434 -2.99 -24.68 2.16
C ILE A 434 -3.99 -24.41 1.03
N PHE A 435 -5.14 -25.10 1.03
CA PHE A 435 -6.22 -25.08 0.04
C PHE A 435 -5.74 -25.27 -1.42
N LYS A 436 -5.28 -24.19 -2.07
CA LYS A 436 -4.76 -24.16 -3.46
C LYS A 436 -3.34 -23.60 -3.57
N GLY A 437 -2.63 -23.50 -2.43
CA GLY A 437 -1.22 -23.10 -2.31
C GLY A 437 -0.92 -21.61 -2.45
N GLY A 438 -1.93 -20.78 -2.74
CA GLY A 438 -1.75 -19.36 -3.06
C GLY A 438 -1.18 -18.53 -1.90
N SER A 439 -1.64 -18.78 -0.67
CA SER A 439 -1.13 -18.11 0.53
C SER A 439 0.31 -18.53 0.85
N VAL A 440 0.60 -19.84 0.83
CA VAL A 440 1.94 -20.39 1.04
C VAL A 440 2.96 -19.81 0.03
N ALA A 441 2.59 -19.72 -1.24
CA ALA A 441 3.42 -19.10 -2.28
C ALA A 441 3.54 -17.57 -2.10
N LEU A 442 2.46 -16.89 -1.71
CA LEU A 442 2.46 -15.45 -1.41
C LEU A 442 3.43 -15.12 -0.27
N TYR A 443 3.39 -15.86 0.83
CA TYR A 443 4.25 -15.64 1.99
C TYR A 443 5.72 -15.96 1.68
N ASP A 444 6.00 -16.97 0.86
CA ASP A 444 7.36 -17.22 0.36
C ASP A 444 7.90 -16.06 -0.51
N GLN A 445 7.05 -15.49 -1.38
CA GLN A 445 7.41 -14.35 -2.23
C GLN A 445 7.55 -13.02 -1.47
N ILE A 446 6.68 -12.76 -0.47
CA ILE A 446 6.73 -11.54 0.34
C ILE A 446 7.89 -11.56 1.34
N PHE A 447 8.01 -12.63 2.13
CA PHE A 447 8.94 -12.66 3.27
C PHE A 447 10.31 -13.25 2.92
N GLN A 448 10.42 -14.01 1.83
CA GLN A 448 11.61 -14.79 1.48
C GLN A 448 12.16 -15.58 2.70
N PRO A 449 11.33 -16.36 3.41
CA PRO A 449 11.72 -17.00 4.66
C PRO A 449 12.82 -18.06 4.45
N ILE A 450 13.49 -18.45 5.54
CA ILE A 450 14.40 -19.60 5.54
C ILE A 450 13.65 -20.92 5.80
N LYS A 451 12.41 -20.84 6.30
CA LYS A 451 11.57 -21.99 6.64
C LYS A 451 10.08 -21.63 6.56
N ILE A 452 9.30 -22.42 5.84
CA ILE A 452 7.84 -22.50 5.94
C ILE A 452 7.49 -23.97 6.18
N ALA A 453 6.70 -24.25 7.21
CA ALA A 453 5.96 -25.50 7.30
C ALA A 453 4.46 -25.17 7.23
N ALA A 454 3.74 -25.85 6.35
CA ALA A 454 2.31 -25.60 6.14
C ALA A 454 1.53 -26.91 6.30
N ILE A 455 0.33 -26.86 6.89
CA ILE A 455 -0.54 -28.03 7.05
C ILE A 455 -1.89 -27.85 6.36
N ASP A 456 -2.48 -28.95 5.89
CA ASP A 456 -3.86 -28.98 5.40
C ASP A 456 -4.60 -30.25 5.84
N TYR A 457 -5.90 -30.13 6.09
CA TYR A 457 -6.78 -31.24 6.42
C TYR A 457 -6.99 -32.19 5.23
N MET A 458 -6.96 -31.67 3.99
CA MET A 458 -7.07 -32.47 2.79
C MET A 458 -5.84 -33.37 2.62
N PRO A 459 -6.01 -34.68 2.34
CA PRO A 459 -4.89 -35.62 2.24
C PRO A 459 -4.15 -35.58 0.90
N GLU A 460 -4.75 -34.99 -0.14
CA GLU A 460 -4.21 -34.95 -1.50
C GLU A 460 -3.25 -33.75 -1.69
N PRO A 461 -1.99 -33.96 -2.11
CA PRO A 461 -1.05 -32.88 -2.34
C PRO A 461 -1.49 -31.92 -3.47
N VAL A 462 -1.42 -30.61 -3.21
CA VAL A 462 -1.76 -29.57 -4.19
C VAL A 462 -0.70 -29.52 -5.31
N PRO A 463 -0.99 -29.93 -6.56
CA PRO A 463 0.04 -30.08 -7.59
C PRO A 463 0.69 -28.76 -8.00
N ALA A 464 -0.07 -27.66 -7.95
CA ALA A 464 0.42 -26.30 -8.15
C ALA A 464 1.57 -25.94 -7.19
N LEU A 465 1.35 -26.18 -5.89
CA LEU A 465 2.34 -25.92 -4.85
C LEU A 465 3.54 -26.88 -4.95
N SER A 466 3.33 -28.16 -5.22
CA SER A 466 4.43 -29.11 -5.47
C SER A 466 5.32 -28.69 -6.65
N ASN A 467 4.72 -28.22 -7.74
CA ASN A 467 5.45 -27.73 -8.92
C ASN A 467 6.16 -26.40 -8.64
N TYR A 468 5.56 -25.48 -7.88
CA TYR A 468 6.18 -24.26 -7.40
C TYR A 468 7.44 -24.55 -6.56
N ILE A 469 7.32 -25.44 -5.56
CA ILE A 469 8.43 -25.84 -4.68
C ILE A 469 9.61 -26.38 -5.50
N ALA A 470 9.33 -27.23 -6.50
CA ALA A 470 10.34 -27.79 -7.39
C ALA A 470 10.97 -26.71 -8.30
N ARG A 471 10.16 -25.88 -8.97
CA ARG A 471 10.63 -24.84 -9.90
C ARG A 471 11.50 -23.80 -9.21
N HIS A 472 11.07 -23.29 -8.06
CA HIS A 472 11.78 -22.23 -7.32
C HIS A 472 12.86 -22.78 -6.37
N SER A 473 13.22 -24.07 -6.48
CA SER A 473 14.24 -24.75 -5.65
C SER A 473 13.99 -24.64 -4.13
N LYS A 474 12.72 -24.61 -3.71
CA LYS A 474 12.29 -24.39 -2.32
C LYS A 474 12.20 -25.67 -1.48
N LEU A 475 12.64 -26.82 -2.01
CA LEU A 475 12.47 -28.14 -1.38
C LEU A 475 12.93 -28.22 0.08
N ASP A 476 13.97 -27.48 0.48
CA ASP A 476 14.44 -27.45 1.87
C ASP A 476 13.85 -26.31 2.73
N VAL A 477 13.28 -25.29 2.08
CA VAL A 477 12.66 -24.13 2.71
C VAL A 477 11.20 -24.40 3.06
N LEU A 478 10.42 -24.97 2.13
CA LEU A 478 8.96 -25.03 2.18
C LEU A 478 8.50 -26.49 2.27
N LYS A 479 7.91 -26.89 3.41
CA LYS A 479 7.44 -28.26 3.69
C LYS A 479 5.91 -28.28 3.91
N PRO A 480 5.11 -28.71 2.92
CA PRO A 480 3.67 -28.92 3.09
C PRO A 480 3.37 -30.32 3.66
N TYR A 481 2.42 -30.41 4.59
CA TYR A 481 1.93 -31.64 5.20
C TYR A 481 0.42 -31.77 4.98
N TYR A 482 -0.01 -32.86 4.36
CA TYR A 482 -1.40 -33.10 3.96
C TYR A 482 -2.05 -34.16 4.85
N GLY A 483 -3.37 -34.08 5.04
CA GLY A 483 -4.14 -34.99 5.89
C GLY A 483 -4.01 -34.71 7.40
N VAL A 484 -3.75 -33.45 7.78
CA VAL A 484 -3.50 -33.03 9.16
C VAL A 484 -4.59 -32.05 9.62
N SER A 485 -5.31 -32.41 10.69
CA SER A 485 -6.19 -31.45 11.37
C SER A 485 -5.38 -30.50 12.25
N GLN A 486 -5.73 -29.21 12.23
CA GLN A 486 -5.14 -28.21 13.14
C GLN A 486 -5.39 -28.53 14.63
N ALA A 487 -6.40 -29.36 14.93
CA ALA A 487 -6.73 -29.82 16.28
C ALA A 487 -6.08 -31.17 16.66
N ASP A 488 -5.39 -31.86 15.74
CA ASP A 488 -4.67 -33.10 16.06
C ASP A 488 -3.36 -32.77 16.80
N ARG A 489 -3.46 -32.55 18.12
CA ARG A 489 -2.32 -32.24 19.01
C ARG A 489 -1.13 -33.20 18.80
N PRO A 490 -1.27 -34.54 18.87
CA PRO A 490 -0.15 -35.45 18.60
C PRO A 490 0.55 -35.27 17.25
N THR A 491 -0.19 -35.03 16.17
CA THR A 491 0.42 -34.80 14.84
C THR A 491 1.03 -33.40 14.74
N MET A 492 0.34 -32.37 15.25
CA MET A 492 0.79 -30.98 15.27
C MET A 492 2.08 -30.81 16.07
N GLU A 493 2.14 -31.30 17.31
CA GLU A 493 3.35 -31.25 18.15
C GLU A 493 4.51 -32.00 17.52
N ARG A 494 4.25 -33.14 16.84
CA ARG A 494 5.27 -33.87 16.08
C ARG A 494 5.80 -33.09 14.86
N ILE A 495 4.97 -32.33 14.16
CA ILE A 495 5.41 -31.49 13.03
C ILE A 495 6.17 -30.26 13.57
N LEU A 496 5.62 -29.55 14.54
CA LEU A 496 6.20 -28.34 15.12
C LEU A 496 7.56 -28.61 15.78
N SER A 497 7.69 -29.70 16.55
CA SER A 497 8.95 -30.11 17.17
C SER A 497 10.03 -30.55 16.17
N PHE A 498 9.65 -31.05 15.00
CA PHE A 498 10.59 -31.44 13.93
C PHE A 498 11.03 -30.25 13.07
N GLU A 499 10.10 -29.36 12.71
CA GLU A 499 10.35 -28.23 11.82
C GLU A 499 10.90 -26.99 12.57
N PHE A 500 10.55 -26.83 13.86
CA PHE A 500 10.92 -25.71 14.73
C PHE A 500 11.32 -26.16 16.15
N PRO A 501 12.37 -27.00 16.30
CA PRO A 501 12.79 -27.54 17.61
C PRO A 501 13.13 -26.44 18.64
N GLU A 502 13.65 -25.29 18.17
CA GLU A 502 14.03 -24.14 19.02
C GLU A 502 12.84 -23.24 19.41
N ARG A 503 11.60 -23.56 19.01
CA ARG A 503 10.37 -22.79 19.32
C ARG A 503 10.45 -21.30 18.91
N ASP A 504 11.05 -21.06 17.75
CA ASP A 504 11.43 -19.74 17.24
C ASP A 504 10.72 -19.37 15.91
N ILE A 505 9.41 -19.67 15.81
CA ILE A 505 8.57 -19.21 14.69
C ILE A 505 8.38 -17.68 14.81
N ASP A 506 8.49 -16.94 13.70
CA ASP A 506 8.25 -15.48 13.68
C ASP A 506 6.78 -15.11 13.42
N LEU A 507 6.11 -15.95 12.61
CA LEU A 507 4.73 -15.76 12.13
C LEU A 507 3.99 -17.10 12.09
N ILE A 508 2.84 -17.17 12.76
CA ILE A 508 1.85 -18.24 12.62
C ILE A 508 0.60 -17.68 11.93
N ILE A 509 0.02 -18.42 10.98
CA ILE A 509 -1.27 -18.11 10.34
C ILE A 509 -2.23 -19.29 10.52
N ASP A 510 -3.45 -19.01 10.99
CA ASP A 510 -4.58 -19.94 11.09
C ASP A 510 -5.69 -19.49 10.13
N ASP A 511 -5.79 -20.21 9.01
CA ASP A 511 -6.66 -19.94 7.85
C ASP A 511 -7.27 -21.27 7.35
N ALA A 512 -7.68 -22.13 8.29
CA ALA A 512 -7.99 -23.53 8.05
C ALA A 512 -9.49 -23.87 8.12
N SER A 513 -10.03 -24.15 9.32
CA SER A 513 -11.45 -24.52 9.48
C SER A 513 -12.34 -23.33 9.91
N HIS A 514 -11.72 -22.30 10.50
CA HIS A 514 -12.36 -21.16 11.15
C HIS A 514 -13.34 -21.55 12.28
N LEU A 515 -13.31 -22.79 12.76
CA LEU A 515 -14.19 -23.27 13.83
C LEU A 515 -13.60 -22.92 15.20
N TYR A 516 -14.46 -22.56 16.15
CA TYR A 516 -14.02 -22.12 17.48
C TYR A 516 -13.18 -23.18 18.18
N GLU A 517 -13.66 -24.41 18.25
CA GLU A 517 -12.99 -25.51 18.92
C GLU A 517 -11.64 -25.85 18.25
N GLU A 518 -11.62 -26.03 16.93
CA GLU A 518 -10.41 -26.41 16.20
C GLU A 518 -9.34 -25.30 16.16
N THR A 519 -9.70 -24.03 15.90
CA THR A 519 -8.75 -22.90 15.94
C THR A 519 -8.27 -22.61 17.37
N ARG A 520 -9.11 -22.83 18.39
CA ARG A 520 -8.70 -22.73 19.80
C ARG A 520 -7.65 -23.77 20.17
N ASP A 521 -7.83 -25.03 19.75
CA ASP A 521 -6.84 -26.07 20.01
C ASP A 521 -5.57 -25.86 19.17
N ALA A 522 -5.68 -25.43 17.91
CA ALA A 522 -4.54 -25.01 17.10
C ALA A 522 -3.70 -23.91 17.79
N PHE A 523 -4.34 -22.91 18.39
CA PHE A 523 -3.68 -21.89 19.20
C PHE A 523 -3.01 -22.49 20.46
N ASN A 524 -3.72 -23.36 21.20
CA ASN A 524 -3.20 -24.06 22.37
C ASN A 524 -1.98 -24.96 22.06
N ILE A 525 -1.85 -25.46 20.82
CA ILE A 525 -0.73 -26.30 20.39
C ILE A 525 0.46 -25.45 19.88
N SER A 526 0.19 -24.44 19.05
CA SER A 526 1.23 -23.75 18.27
C SER A 526 1.72 -22.42 18.86
N PHE A 527 0.94 -21.72 19.69
CA PHE A 527 1.39 -20.48 20.35
C PHE A 527 2.66 -20.66 21.23
N PRO A 528 2.91 -21.83 21.87
CA PRO A 528 4.19 -22.16 22.54
C PRO A 528 5.40 -22.42 21.62
N TYR A 529 5.26 -22.25 20.30
CA TYR A 529 6.36 -22.27 19.32
C TYR A 529 6.62 -20.88 18.70
N LEU A 530 5.86 -19.86 19.09
CA LEU A 530 5.97 -18.49 18.60
C LEU A 530 7.00 -17.70 19.43
N THR A 531 7.95 -17.06 18.74
CA THR A 531 9.02 -16.26 19.37
C THR A 531 8.46 -15.01 20.09
N PRO A 532 9.05 -14.52 21.19
CA PRO A 532 8.67 -13.25 21.79
C PRO A 532 8.74 -12.06 20.82
N GLY A 533 7.62 -11.37 20.63
CA GLY A 533 7.44 -10.33 19.60
C GLY A 533 6.90 -10.84 18.26
N GLY A 534 6.87 -12.17 18.05
CA GLY A 534 6.24 -12.83 16.90
C GLY A 534 4.72 -12.64 16.87
N LEU A 535 4.13 -12.93 15.71
CA LEU A 535 2.70 -12.71 15.43
C LEU A 535 1.97 -14.05 15.20
N TYR A 536 0.81 -14.19 15.83
CA TYR A 536 -0.20 -15.19 15.48
C TYR A 536 -1.33 -14.47 14.74
N ILE A 537 -1.69 -14.90 13.54
CA ILE A 537 -2.82 -14.39 12.77
C ILE A 537 -3.92 -15.46 12.74
N ILE A 538 -5.14 -15.07 13.08
CA ILE A 538 -6.35 -15.89 12.88
C ILE A 538 -7.19 -15.18 11.81
N GLU A 539 -7.56 -15.88 10.76
CA GLU A 539 -8.39 -15.34 9.67
C GLU A 539 -9.84 -15.84 9.73
N ASP A 540 -10.72 -15.15 9.01
CA ASP A 540 -12.18 -15.31 8.93
C ASP A 540 -12.97 -15.42 10.26
N TRP A 541 -12.41 -14.94 11.38
CA TRP A 541 -13.03 -15.02 12.73
C TRP A 541 -14.46 -14.48 12.82
N ALA A 542 -14.80 -13.55 11.91
CA ALA A 542 -16.04 -12.81 11.89
C ALA A 542 -17.18 -13.52 11.13
N TRP A 543 -16.99 -14.74 10.60
CA TRP A 543 -17.98 -15.46 9.78
C TRP A 543 -19.39 -15.50 10.39
N ALA A 544 -19.50 -15.64 11.71
CA ALA A 544 -20.78 -15.70 12.43
C ALA A 544 -21.58 -14.38 12.37
N HIS A 545 -20.90 -13.28 12.04
CA HIS A 545 -21.40 -11.90 12.07
C HIS A 545 -21.49 -11.28 10.68
N TRP A 546 -21.03 -11.97 9.64
CA TRP A 546 -21.16 -11.53 8.25
C TRP A 546 -22.62 -11.65 7.77
N ALA A 547 -23.07 -10.68 6.98
CA ALA A 547 -24.47 -10.55 6.59
C ALA A 547 -24.86 -11.46 5.41
N ASN A 548 -26.17 -11.79 5.36
CA ASN A 548 -26.83 -12.58 4.32
C ASN A 548 -26.43 -14.07 4.27
N ASP A 549 -27.00 -14.80 3.32
CA ASP A 549 -26.63 -16.18 2.99
C ASP A 549 -25.24 -16.22 2.31
N PRO A 550 -24.43 -17.28 2.52
CA PRO A 550 -24.75 -18.46 3.33
C PRO A 550 -24.62 -18.22 4.84
N TRP A 551 -23.89 -17.20 5.28
CA TRP A 551 -23.43 -17.02 6.67
C TRP A 551 -24.55 -17.05 7.72
N GLN A 552 -25.65 -16.31 7.48
CA GLN A 552 -26.82 -16.27 8.37
C GLN A 552 -27.87 -17.35 8.06
N SER A 553 -27.59 -18.27 7.13
CA SER A 553 -28.55 -19.25 6.63
C SER A 553 -28.66 -20.48 7.52
N LYS A 554 -29.86 -21.06 7.63
CA LYS A 554 -30.04 -22.39 8.25
C LYS A 554 -29.44 -23.53 7.42
N ASN A 555 -29.10 -23.26 6.16
CA ASN A 555 -28.44 -24.19 5.25
C ASN A 555 -26.90 -24.01 5.24
N SER A 556 -26.35 -23.13 6.11
CA SER A 556 -24.92 -22.90 6.24
C SER A 556 -24.20 -24.14 6.78
N TYR A 557 -22.97 -24.40 6.30
CA TYR A 557 -22.04 -25.34 6.95
C TYR A 557 -21.80 -24.96 8.43
N PHE A 558 -21.87 -23.67 8.75
CA PHE A 558 -21.63 -23.13 10.09
C PHE A 558 -22.90 -23.06 10.96
N TYR A 559 -24.06 -23.50 10.48
CA TYR A 559 -25.31 -23.37 11.24
C TYR A 559 -25.29 -24.22 12.52
N GLY A 560 -25.34 -23.56 13.68
CA GLY A 560 -25.29 -24.21 14.99
C GLY A 560 -23.89 -24.66 15.43
N LYS A 561 -22.82 -24.19 14.78
CA LYS A 561 -21.44 -24.29 15.27
C LYS A 561 -21.09 -23.08 16.14
N THR A 562 -20.23 -23.29 17.13
CA THR A 562 -19.80 -22.23 18.06
C THR A 562 -19.03 -21.13 17.32
N ALA A 563 -19.41 -19.87 17.51
CA ALA A 563 -18.82 -18.73 16.83
C ALA A 563 -17.35 -18.49 17.23
N LEU A 564 -16.44 -18.34 16.26
CA LEU A 564 -15.01 -18.12 16.52
C LEU A 564 -14.72 -16.79 17.26
N SER A 565 -15.68 -15.86 17.30
CA SER A 565 -15.66 -14.69 18.19
C SER A 565 -15.52 -15.02 19.69
N ASN A 566 -15.80 -16.25 20.13
CA ASN A 566 -15.55 -16.66 21.52
C ASN A 566 -14.04 -16.71 21.85
N LEU A 567 -13.20 -17.15 20.91
CA LEU A 567 -11.75 -17.21 21.10
C LEU A 567 -11.14 -15.81 21.26
N LEU A 568 -11.67 -14.80 20.56
CA LEU A 568 -11.26 -13.40 20.75
C LEU A 568 -11.47 -12.95 22.20
N ILE A 569 -12.55 -13.41 22.85
CA ILE A 569 -12.89 -13.04 24.22
C ILE A 569 -11.97 -13.79 25.19
N GLU A 570 -11.64 -15.07 24.95
CA GLU A 570 -10.56 -15.76 25.68
C GLU A 570 -9.22 -15.02 25.53
N LEU A 571 -8.86 -14.58 24.33
CA LEU A 571 -7.62 -13.83 24.06
C LEU A 571 -7.59 -12.45 24.76
N PHE A 572 -8.72 -11.73 24.80
CA PHE A 572 -8.85 -10.48 25.56
C PHE A 572 -8.70 -10.72 27.07
N MET A 573 -9.36 -11.76 27.61
CA MET A 573 -9.22 -12.14 29.01
C MET A 573 -7.79 -12.60 29.34
N LEU A 574 -7.12 -13.28 28.41
CA LEU A 574 -5.74 -13.72 28.54
C LEU A 574 -4.76 -12.54 28.52
N SER A 575 -4.86 -11.60 27.58
CA SER A 575 -4.00 -10.40 27.57
C SER A 575 -4.23 -9.52 28.81
N ALA A 576 -5.48 -9.41 29.30
CA ALA A 576 -5.79 -8.69 30.54
C ALA A 576 -5.26 -9.39 31.82
N SER A 577 -5.14 -10.72 31.81
CA SER A 577 -4.66 -11.51 32.96
C SER A 577 -3.14 -11.75 32.92
N ARG A 578 -2.57 -11.82 31.72
CA ARG A 578 -1.18 -12.13 31.39
C ARG A 578 -0.70 -11.21 30.25
N PRO A 579 -0.48 -9.91 30.52
CA PRO A 579 0.11 -8.97 29.55
C PRO A 579 1.56 -9.33 29.20
N ASP A 580 2.19 -10.23 29.96
CA ASP A 580 3.46 -10.88 29.65
C ASP A 580 3.32 -12.00 28.60
N PHE A 581 2.14 -12.64 28.46
CA PHE A 581 1.88 -13.64 27.42
C PHE A 581 1.46 -13.01 26.10
N ILE A 582 0.61 -11.98 26.14
CA ILE A 582 0.13 -11.25 24.95
C ILE A 582 0.29 -9.75 25.19
N THR A 583 1.16 -9.11 24.40
CA THR A 583 1.47 -7.67 24.51
C THR A 583 0.54 -6.77 23.70
N GLU A 584 -0.07 -7.30 22.64
CA GLU A 584 -0.91 -6.54 21.71
C GLU A 584 -1.91 -7.50 21.02
N ILE A 585 -3.14 -7.03 20.79
CA ILE A 585 -4.13 -7.70 19.95
C ILE A 585 -4.72 -6.65 19.00
N VAL A 586 -4.60 -6.88 17.70
CA VAL A 586 -5.17 -6.04 16.64
C VAL A 586 -6.29 -6.80 15.94
N VAL A 587 -7.50 -6.26 15.93
CA VAL A 587 -8.68 -6.88 15.30
C VAL A 587 -9.16 -6.00 14.14
N ASN A 588 -9.46 -6.62 13.00
CA ASN A 588 -10.24 -6.00 11.92
C ASN A 588 -11.41 -6.94 11.53
N HIS A 589 -12.22 -6.57 10.54
CA HIS A 589 -13.44 -7.30 10.16
C HIS A 589 -13.21 -8.70 9.56
N ASN A 590 -11.95 -9.11 9.36
CA ASN A 590 -11.59 -10.40 8.78
C ASN A 590 -10.61 -11.19 9.66
N SER A 591 -9.63 -10.50 10.24
CA SER A 591 -8.47 -11.12 10.91
C SER A 591 -8.23 -10.54 12.30
N VAL A 592 -7.71 -11.41 13.18
CA VAL A 592 -7.09 -11.05 14.46
C VAL A 592 -5.59 -11.24 14.33
N THR A 593 -4.81 -10.35 14.94
CA THR A 593 -3.36 -10.50 15.04
C THR A 593 -2.96 -10.34 16.51
N VAL A 594 -2.44 -11.41 17.09
CA VAL A 594 -1.99 -11.50 18.49
C VAL A 594 -0.47 -11.43 18.53
N LYS A 595 0.09 -10.52 19.33
CA LYS A 595 1.53 -10.38 19.50
C LYS A 595 2.02 -11.11 20.74
N LYS A 596 2.93 -12.06 20.56
CA LYS A 596 3.53 -12.85 21.65
C LYS A 596 4.35 -11.94 22.57
N GLY A 597 4.09 -12.02 23.87
CA GLY A 597 4.87 -11.35 24.91
C GLY A 597 6.05 -12.18 25.43
N TYR A 598 6.90 -11.55 26.25
CA TYR A 598 8.16 -12.08 26.77
C TYR A 598 8.03 -13.01 28.00
N GLY A 599 6.81 -13.28 28.47
CA GLY A 599 6.54 -14.22 29.57
C GLY A 599 6.65 -15.69 29.14
N GLU A 600 7.25 -16.49 30.02
CA GLU A 600 7.49 -17.93 29.84
C GLU A 600 6.18 -18.72 29.80
N LEU A 601 5.89 -19.34 28.66
CA LEU A 601 4.78 -20.27 28.49
C LEU A 601 5.16 -21.66 29.03
N PRO A 602 4.21 -22.44 29.58
CA PRO A 602 4.32 -23.89 29.60
C PRO A 602 4.63 -24.41 28.18
N THR A 603 5.70 -25.20 28.04
CA THR A 603 6.12 -25.76 26.74
C THR A 603 5.23 -26.91 26.28
N ASP A 604 4.61 -27.59 27.24
CA ASP A 604 3.90 -28.85 27.07
C ASP A 604 2.46 -28.68 27.59
N ASN A 605 1.46 -29.18 26.85
CA ASN A 605 0.04 -29.09 27.22
C ASN A 605 -0.48 -27.68 27.59
N PHE A 606 0.05 -26.62 26.96
CA PHE A 606 -0.49 -25.27 27.11
C PHE A 606 -1.98 -25.21 26.71
N ASN A 607 -2.75 -24.46 27.50
CA ASN A 607 -4.17 -24.21 27.31
C ASN A 607 -4.51 -22.81 27.85
N ILE A 608 -5.10 -21.96 27.02
CA ILE A 608 -5.41 -20.57 27.38
C ILE A 608 -6.35 -20.43 28.59
N ALA A 609 -7.22 -21.41 28.83
CA ALA A 609 -8.17 -21.38 29.95
C ALA A 609 -7.51 -21.46 31.33
N ASP A 610 -6.31 -22.03 31.43
CA ASP A 610 -5.57 -22.14 32.70
C ASP A 610 -4.82 -20.84 33.07
N HIS A 611 -4.98 -19.79 32.26
CA HIS A 611 -4.19 -18.56 32.33
C HIS A 611 -4.98 -17.25 32.32
N TYR A 612 -6.32 -17.29 32.18
CA TYR A 612 -7.17 -16.10 32.30
C TYR A 612 -8.09 -16.11 33.54
N LEU A 613 -8.36 -14.93 34.11
CA LEU A 613 -9.01 -14.79 35.43
C LEU A 613 -10.51 -14.47 35.35
N LEU A 614 -11.34 -15.50 35.57
CA LEU A 614 -12.81 -15.42 35.49
C LEU A 614 -13.54 -15.00 36.79
N ARG A 615 -12.81 -14.50 37.80
CA ARG A 615 -13.36 -14.14 39.13
C ARG A 615 -14.18 -15.27 39.80
N GLY A 616 -13.72 -16.52 39.66
CA GLY A 616 -14.39 -17.70 40.24
C GLY A 616 -15.61 -18.21 39.45
N ARG A 617 -15.71 -17.88 38.17
CA ARG A 617 -16.71 -18.44 37.23
C ARG A 617 -16.04 -19.29 36.15
N HIS A 618 -16.85 -19.90 35.28
CA HIS A 618 -16.39 -20.56 34.05
C HIS A 618 -16.77 -19.72 32.83
N PHE A 619 -15.96 -19.80 31.77
CA PHE A 619 -16.29 -19.27 30.45
C PHE A 619 -17.05 -20.36 29.71
N GLY A 620 -18.33 -20.12 29.43
CA GLY A 620 -19.09 -20.94 28.49
C GLY A 620 -19.22 -20.14 27.20
N ALA A 621 -18.74 -20.69 26.09
CA ALA A 621 -18.88 -20.08 24.78
C ALA A 621 -20.35 -19.95 24.37
N TRP A 622 -20.67 -18.96 23.53
CA TRP A 622 -22.05 -18.63 23.13
C TRP A 622 -22.14 -18.23 21.64
N LEU A 623 -23.36 -18.34 21.09
CA LEU A 623 -23.66 -18.42 19.65
C LEU A 623 -23.12 -19.72 19.05
#